data_AF-A0A5S4F3A2-F1
#
_entry.id   AF-A0A5S4F3A2-F1
#
_cell.length_a   1.000
_cell.length_b   1.000
_cell.length_c   1.000
_cell.angle_alpha   90.00
_cell.angle_beta   90.00
_cell.angle_gamma   90.00
#
_symmetry.space_group_name_H-M   'P 1'
#
loop_
_entity.id
_entity.type
_entity.pdbx_description
1 polymer ?
#
loop_
_entity_poly.entity_id
_entity_poly.type
_entity_poly.pdbx_seq_one_letter_code
_entity_poly.pdbx_strand_id
1 'polypeptide(L)'
;MDQRQIAVLDGQAHHARTVWNLLHEFFTFRQGRFASLAQCDEAIRLARKEIDWLKDLPAQAAQAVLKTYRQAWKNFFNPGHPAGRPTFKSRFSSRMAVDVPQGRDLNITRINRRWGAVAIPKLGRVRFRWTQDLPGVTKGGGEGKITGARLVKETTGWHIVFRTQTMHAPPAPHQGPAPRCIGTTQPPDRRSLDVEALPYWGR
;
A
#
# COMPACT_ATOMS: atom_id res chain seq x y z
N MET A 1 -3.63 15.94 15.88
CA MET A 1 -4.80 16.23 15.04
C MET A 1 -5.87 16.86 15.90
N ASP A 2 -6.63 17.79 15.34
CA ASP A 2 -7.82 18.32 15.99
C ASP A 2 -9.02 17.35 15.81
N GLN A 3 -10.05 17.45 16.66
CA GLN A 3 -11.22 16.57 16.65
C GLN A 3 -11.97 16.60 15.31
N ARG A 4 -12.04 17.78 14.68
CA ARG A 4 -12.63 17.93 13.33
C ARG A 4 -11.86 17.13 12.28
N GLN A 5 -10.53 17.12 12.35
CA GLN A 5 -9.68 16.35 11.43
C GLN A 5 -9.88 14.85 11.62
N ILE A 6 -10.03 14.40 12.87
CA ILE A 6 -10.29 12.99 13.17
C ILE A 6 -11.63 12.55 12.59
N ALA A 7 -12.69 13.36 12.76
CA ALA A 7 -14.02 13.05 12.22
C ALA A 7 -14.01 12.93 10.68
N VAL A 8 -13.31 13.82 9.99
CA VAL A 8 -13.16 13.76 8.52
C VAL A 8 -12.44 12.48 8.09
N LEU A 9 -11.35 12.10 8.75
CA LEU A 9 -10.65 10.86 8.43
C LEU A 9 -11.46 9.60 8.73
N ASP A 10 -12.21 9.61 9.84
CA ASP A 10 -13.10 8.52 10.17
C ASP A 10 -14.17 8.34 9.09
N GLY A 11 -14.78 9.44 8.62
CA GLY A 11 -15.69 9.44 7.48
C GLY A 11 -15.04 8.87 6.22
N GLN A 12 -13.88 9.40 5.82
CA GLN A 12 -13.15 8.92 4.65
C GLN A 12 -12.81 7.42 4.72
N ALA A 13 -12.37 6.92 5.87
CA ALA A 13 -12.08 5.50 6.02
C ALA A 13 -13.33 4.62 5.98
N HIS A 14 -14.45 5.11 6.52
CA HIS A 14 -15.74 4.44 6.37
C HIS A 14 -16.18 4.40 4.91
N HIS A 15 -16.04 5.51 4.17
CA HIS A 15 -16.32 5.56 2.73
C HIS A 15 -15.42 4.61 1.93
N ALA A 16 -14.12 4.55 2.23
CA ALA A 16 -13.19 3.62 1.61
C ALA A 16 -13.59 2.15 1.83
N ARG A 17 -14.08 1.80 3.04
CA ARG A 17 -14.64 0.48 3.34
C ARG A 17 -15.92 0.21 2.55
N THR A 18 -16.82 1.20 2.45
CA THR A 18 -18.05 1.06 1.66
C THR A 18 -17.74 0.83 0.18
N VAL A 19 -16.77 1.57 -0.39
CA VAL A 19 -16.30 1.35 -1.76
C VAL A 19 -15.78 -0.07 -1.96
N TRP A 20 -14.98 -0.60 -1.02
CA TRP A 20 -14.54 -2.00 -1.08
C TRP A 20 -15.72 -2.98 -1.14
N ASN A 21 -16.73 -2.79 -0.29
CA ASN A 21 -17.88 -3.67 -0.23
C ASN A 21 -18.73 -3.59 -1.51
N LEU A 22 -18.95 -2.39 -2.06
CA LEU A 22 -19.65 -2.22 -3.35
C LEU A 22 -18.88 -2.86 -4.50
N LEU A 23 -17.55 -2.75 -4.53
CA LEU A 23 -16.72 -3.44 -5.52
C LEU A 23 -16.82 -4.96 -5.38
N HIS A 24 -16.91 -5.46 -4.15
CA HIS A 24 -17.07 -6.88 -3.86
C HIS A 24 -18.42 -7.42 -4.32
N GLU A 25 -19.49 -6.67 -4.05
CA GLU A 25 -20.84 -6.99 -4.50
C GLU A 25 -20.95 -6.94 -6.03
N PHE A 26 -20.42 -5.89 -6.66
CA PHE A 26 -20.38 -5.77 -8.12
C PHE A 26 -19.62 -6.93 -8.79
N PHE A 27 -18.48 -7.34 -8.22
CA PHE A 27 -17.72 -8.49 -8.71
C PHE A 27 -18.50 -9.81 -8.56
N THR A 28 -19.16 -10.00 -7.42
CA THR A 28 -19.94 -11.20 -7.13
C THR A 28 -21.18 -11.30 -8.02
N PHE A 29 -21.87 -10.19 -8.22
CA PHE A 29 -23.01 -10.06 -9.15
C PHE A 29 -22.61 -10.44 -10.59
N ARG A 30 -21.39 -10.07 -11.02
CA ARG A 30 -20.84 -10.45 -12.34
C ARG A 30 -20.27 -11.88 -12.40
N GLN A 31 -20.64 -12.75 -11.46
CA GLN A 31 -20.19 -14.15 -11.41
C GLN A 31 -18.66 -14.28 -11.44
N GLY A 32 -17.96 -13.35 -10.79
CA GLY A 32 -16.50 -13.36 -10.71
C GLY A 32 -15.76 -12.85 -11.94
N ARG A 33 -16.45 -12.22 -12.91
CA ARG A 33 -15.82 -11.59 -14.07
C ARG A 33 -15.46 -10.13 -13.77
N PHE A 34 -14.17 -9.82 -13.85
CA PHE A 34 -13.69 -8.44 -13.67
C PHE A 34 -14.14 -7.55 -14.82
N ALA A 35 -14.69 -6.37 -14.47
CA ALA A 35 -14.71 -5.25 -15.38
C ALA A 35 -13.29 -4.75 -15.68
N SER A 36 -13.13 -4.02 -16.79
CA SER A 36 -11.86 -3.36 -17.07
C SER A 36 -11.55 -2.32 -15.97
N LEU A 37 -10.26 -2.06 -15.73
CA LEU A 37 -9.84 -1.04 -14.75
C LEU A 37 -10.45 0.33 -15.09
N ALA A 38 -10.45 0.67 -16.38
CA ALA A 38 -10.99 1.92 -16.89
C ALA A 38 -12.50 2.04 -16.64
N GLN A 39 -13.29 0.99 -16.88
CA GLN A 39 -14.73 0.97 -16.60
C GLN A 39 -15.04 1.19 -15.12
N CYS A 40 -14.31 0.50 -14.23
CA CYS A 40 -14.48 0.71 -12.79
C CYS A 40 -14.10 2.13 -12.36
N ASP A 41 -13.02 2.66 -12.90
CA ASP A 41 -12.57 4.02 -12.59
C ASP A 41 -13.59 5.08 -13.06
N GLU A 42 -14.12 4.91 -14.27
CA GLU A 42 -15.17 5.77 -14.81
C GLU A 42 -16.44 5.71 -13.97
N ALA A 43 -16.88 4.51 -13.57
CA ALA A 43 -18.03 4.35 -12.70
C ALA A 43 -17.83 5.02 -11.33
N ILE A 44 -16.64 4.89 -10.72
CA ILE A 44 -16.30 5.60 -9.47
C ILE A 44 -16.33 7.12 -9.70
N ARG A 45 -15.82 7.60 -10.82
CA ARG A 45 -15.82 9.04 -11.17
C ARG A 45 -17.23 9.58 -11.33
N LEU A 46 -18.14 8.85 -11.97
CA LEU A 46 -19.55 9.20 -12.10
C LEU A 46 -20.27 9.17 -10.75
N ALA A 47 -20.11 8.08 -9.99
CA ALA A 47 -20.69 7.93 -8.66
C ALA A 47 -20.26 9.06 -7.71
N ARG A 48 -19.04 9.58 -7.83
CA ARG A 48 -18.57 10.74 -7.04
C ARG A 48 -19.27 12.05 -7.36
N LYS A 49 -19.95 12.17 -8.51
CA LYS A 49 -20.75 13.33 -8.87
C LYS A 49 -22.17 13.25 -8.32
N GLU A 50 -22.71 12.03 -8.23
CA GLU A 50 -24.11 11.78 -7.87
C GLU A 50 -24.31 11.42 -6.40
N ILE A 51 -23.30 10.82 -5.77
CA ILE A 51 -23.40 10.28 -4.41
C ILE A 51 -22.58 11.15 -3.45
N ASP A 52 -23.29 11.85 -2.55
CA ASP A 52 -22.71 12.83 -1.64
C ASP A 52 -21.60 12.25 -0.76
N TRP A 53 -21.84 11.11 -0.11
CA TRP A 53 -20.84 10.51 0.79
C TRP A 53 -19.55 10.10 0.06
N LEU A 54 -19.63 9.75 -1.23
CA LEU A 54 -18.46 9.32 -2.00
C LEU A 54 -17.63 10.52 -2.47
N LYS A 55 -18.23 11.72 -2.57
CA LYS A 55 -17.55 12.97 -2.89
C LYS A 55 -16.53 13.37 -1.83
N ASP A 56 -16.82 13.04 -0.57
CA ASP A 56 -15.95 13.31 0.58
C ASP A 56 -14.68 12.46 0.58
N LEU A 57 -14.72 11.29 -0.07
CA LEU A 57 -13.54 10.48 -0.31
C LEU A 57 -12.67 11.10 -1.42
N PRO A 58 -11.36 11.33 -1.17
CA PRO A 58 -10.44 11.76 -2.21
C PRO A 58 -10.42 10.77 -3.38
N ALA A 59 -10.40 11.27 -4.62
CA ALA A 59 -10.41 10.43 -5.82
C ALA A 59 -9.26 9.40 -5.83
N GLN A 60 -8.07 9.85 -5.43
CA GLN A 60 -6.89 8.99 -5.33
C GLN A 60 -7.07 7.85 -4.32
N ALA A 61 -7.76 8.09 -3.21
CA ALA A 61 -8.06 7.08 -2.20
C ALA A 61 -9.05 6.04 -2.74
N ALA A 62 -10.10 6.47 -3.45
CA ALA A 62 -11.04 5.56 -4.10
C ALA A 62 -10.36 4.64 -5.14
N GLN A 63 -9.48 5.21 -5.96
CA GLN A 63 -8.66 4.46 -6.91
C GLN A 63 -7.72 3.47 -6.22
N ALA A 64 -7.12 3.85 -5.09
CA ALA A 64 -6.27 2.97 -4.30
C ALA A 64 -7.05 1.78 -3.73
N VAL A 65 -8.29 1.99 -3.28
CA VAL A 65 -9.20 0.90 -2.86
C VAL A 65 -9.46 -0.07 -4.02
N LEU A 66 -9.79 0.43 -5.22
CA LEU A 66 -9.98 -0.40 -6.41
C LEU A 66 -8.74 -1.24 -6.77
N LYS A 67 -7.56 -0.61 -6.77
CA LYS A 67 -6.29 -1.31 -7.03
C LYS A 67 -6.01 -2.37 -5.97
N THR A 68 -6.23 -2.06 -4.70
CA THR A 68 -6.05 -3.00 -3.59
C THR A 68 -7.02 -4.18 -3.70
N TYR A 69 -8.27 -3.94 -4.09
CA TYR A 69 -9.26 -5.00 -4.28
C TYR A 69 -8.85 -5.97 -5.39
N ARG A 70 -8.41 -5.46 -6.54
CA ARG A 70 -7.89 -6.31 -7.62
C ARG A 70 -6.62 -7.04 -7.22
N GLN A 71 -5.73 -6.38 -6.48
CA GLN A 71 -4.51 -7.03 -5.99
C GLN A 71 -4.83 -8.17 -5.03
N ALA A 72 -5.85 -8.03 -4.17
CA ALA A 72 -6.27 -9.10 -3.26
C ALA A 72 -6.71 -10.36 -4.03
N TRP A 73 -7.45 -10.20 -5.12
CA TRP A 73 -7.80 -11.31 -6.00
C TRP A 73 -6.61 -11.89 -6.76
N LYS A 74 -5.72 -11.04 -7.28
CA LYS A 74 -4.47 -11.52 -7.90
C LYS A 74 -3.64 -12.36 -6.93
N ASN A 75 -3.56 -11.94 -5.67
CA ASN A 75 -2.86 -12.68 -4.64
C ASN A 75 -3.57 -14.00 -4.31
N PHE A 76 -4.91 -14.02 -4.26
CA PHE A 76 -5.68 -15.25 -4.05
C PHE A 76 -5.48 -16.28 -5.16
N PHE A 77 -5.34 -15.83 -6.42
CA PHE A 77 -5.06 -16.72 -7.55
C PHE A 77 -3.58 -17.09 -7.69
N ASN A 78 -2.68 -16.51 -6.89
CA ASN A 78 -1.25 -16.80 -6.97
C ASN A 78 -0.93 -18.07 -6.16
N PRO A 79 -0.48 -19.17 -6.79
CA PRO A 79 -0.16 -20.41 -6.08
C PRO A 79 1.03 -20.27 -5.12
N GLY A 80 1.95 -19.32 -5.36
CA GLY A 80 3.11 -19.07 -4.50
C GLY A 80 2.83 -18.16 -3.30
N HIS A 81 1.61 -17.64 -3.16
CA HIS A 81 1.24 -16.77 -2.05
C HIS A 81 -0.19 -17.09 -1.59
N PRO A 82 -0.38 -17.94 -0.55
CA PRO A 82 -1.70 -18.37 -0.09
C PRO A 82 -2.42 -17.24 0.66
N ALA A 83 -2.88 -16.23 -0.07
CA ALA A 83 -3.78 -15.22 0.46
C ALA A 83 -5.20 -15.80 0.51
N GLY A 84 -5.93 -15.53 1.60
CA GLY A 84 -7.34 -15.90 1.70
C GLY A 84 -8.20 -15.19 0.67
N ARG A 85 -9.36 -15.79 0.35
CA ARG A 85 -10.34 -15.20 -0.58
C ARG A 85 -10.79 -13.82 -0.08
N PRO A 86 -10.82 -12.78 -0.93
CA PRO A 86 -11.34 -11.47 -0.53
C PRO A 86 -12.82 -11.58 -0.13
N THR A 87 -13.17 -10.98 1.02
CA THR A 87 -14.53 -10.96 1.57
C THR A 87 -15.01 -9.53 1.83
N PHE A 88 -16.29 -9.42 2.23
CA PHE A 88 -16.83 -8.19 2.80
C PHE A 88 -16.02 -7.72 4.02
N LYS A 89 -15.82 -6.40 4.10
CA LYS A 89 -15.17 -5.75 5.23
C LYS A 89 -16.20 -5.33 6.28
N SER A 90 -16.15 -5.98 7.43
CA SER A 90 -16.94 -5.58 8.59
C SER A 90 -16.35 -4.34 9.25
N ARG A 91 -17.20 -3.55 9.94
CA ARG A 91 -16.79 -2.33 10.64
C ARG A 91 -15.79 -2.63 11.77
N PHE A 92 -15.98 -3.74 12.48
CA PHE A 92 -15.22 -4.05 13.69
C PHE A 92 -13.97 -4.88 13.43
N SER A 93 -13.95 -5.71 12.38
CA SER A 93 -12.79 -6.55 12.05
C SER A 93 -11.80 -5.88 11.10
N SER A 94 -12.24 -4.86 10.36
CA SER A 94 -11.38 -4.22 9.35
C SER A 94 -10.69 -3.00 9.92
N ARG A 95 -9.35 -2.96 9.84
CA ARG A 95 -8.60 -1.74 10.16
C ARG A 95 -9.04 -0.60 9.25
N MET A 96 -9.39 0.54 9.85
CA MET A 96 -9.73 1.76 9.12
C MET A 96 -8.45 2.36 8.54
N ALA A 97 -8.44 2.58 7.23
CA ALA A 97 -7.29 3.15 6.54
C ALA A 97 -7.71 4.03 5.36
N VAL A 98 -6.90 5.06 5.10
CA VAL A 98 -7.05 5.95 3.95
C VAL A 98 -5.71 6.03 3.22
N ASP A 99 -5.72 5.68 1.93
CA ASP A 99 -4.53 5.70 1.10
C ASP A 99 -4.33 7.04 0.41
N VAL A 100 -3.11 7.57 0.50
CA VAL A 100 -2.66 8.74 -0.27
C VAL A 100 -1.52 8.29 -1.18
N PRO A 101 -1.84 7.84 -2.41
CA PRO A 101 -0.86 7.20 -3.28
C PRO A 101 0.21 8.12 -3.84
N GLN A 102 -0.03 9.44 -3.90
CA GLN A 102 0.92 10.38 -4.49
C GLN A 102 1.69 11.14 -3.41
N GLY A 103 2.99 10.83 -3.28
CA GLY A 103 3.88 11.46 -2.30
C GLY A 103 4.13 12.94 -2.54
N ARG A 104 4.04 13.40 -3.80
CA ARG A 104 4.20 14.82 -4.17
C ARG A 104 3.19 15.75 -3.48
N ASP A 105 1.98 15.24 -3.25
CA ASP A 105 0.88 16.02 -2.66
C ASP A 105 1.02 16.13 -1.12
N LEU A 106 1.91 15.34 -0.52
CA LEU A 106 2.05 15.24 0.93
C LEU A 106 2.78 16.42 1.57
N ASN A 107 3.50 17.24 0.80
CA ASN A 107 4.29 18.40 1.25
C ASN A 107 4.81 18.27 2.69
N ILE A 108 5.71 17.32 2.90
CA ILE A 108 6.17 16.92 4.23
C ILE A 108 7.20 17.94 4.71
N THR A 109 6.89 18.64 5.80
CA THR A 109 7.78 19.63 6.41
C THR A 109 8.20 19.16 7.79
N ARG A 110 9.50 19.21 8.08
CA ARG A 110 9.99 18.99 9.45
C ARG A 110 9.76 20.28 10.27
N ILE A 111 9.06 20.18 11.40
CA ILE A 111 8.82 21.33 12.29
C ILE A 111 9.94 21.40 13.33
N ASN A 112 10.23 20.27 14.00
CA ASN A 112 11.32 20.13 14.95
C ASN A 112 11.83 18.68 15.01
N ARG A 113 12.69 18.34 15.98
CA ARG A 113 13.24 16.98 16.10
C ARG A 113 12.18 15.90 16.27
N ARG A 114 11.07 16.19 16.97
CA ARG A 114 10.03 15.21 17.35
C ARG A 114 8.73 15.34 16.52
N TRP A 115 8.55 16.43 15.78
CA TRP A 115 7.31 16.74 15.09
C TRP A 115 7.55 17.11 13.62
N GLY A 116 6.72 16.55 12.75
CA GLY A 116 6.58 16.97 11.36
C GLY A 116 5.16 17.43 11.05
N ALA A 117 4.97 17.98 9.88
CA ALA A 117 3.66 18.24 9.30
C ALA A 117 3.58 17.68 7.87
N VAL A 118 2.38 17.24 7.51
CA VAL A 118 2.03 16.66 6.22
C VAL A 118 0.74 17.32 5.72
N ALA A 119 0.66 17.60 4.42
CA ALA A 119 -0.58 18.01 3.76
C ALA A 119 -1.35 16.76 3.31
N ILE A 120 -2.60 16.63 3.74
CA ILE A 120 -3.45 15.51 3.34
C ILE A 120 -4.64 16.07 2.53
N PRO A 121 -4.97 15.48 1.36
CA PRO A 121 -6.10 15.92 0.55
C PRO A 121 -7.40 15.96 1.37
N LYS A 122 -8.19 17.03 1.22
CA LYS A 122 -9.45 17.31 1.95
C LYS A 122 -9.33 17.54 3.46
N LEU A 123 -8.21 17.16 4.09
CA LEU A 123 -7.99 17.31 5.52
C LEU A 123 -7.14 18.54 5.88
N GLY A 124 -6.29 18.98 4.95
CA GLY A 124 -5.36 20.09 5.15
C GLY A 124 -4.05 19.65 5.81
N ARG A 125 -3.37 20.61 6.45
CA ARG A 125 -2.06 20.38 7.09
C ARG A 125 -2.25 19.76 8.47
N VAL A 126 -1.60 18.62 8.67
CA VAL A 126 -1.68 17.80 9.89
C VAL A 126 -0.30 17.66 10.50
N ARG A 127 -0.21 17.79 11.82
CA ARG A 127 1.00 17.48 12.59
C ARG A 127 1.06 16.00 12.95
N PHE A 128 2.23 15.40 12.79
CA PHE A 128 2.51 14.02 13.17
C PHE A 128 3.81 13.92 13.97
N ARG A 129 3.91 12.87 14.80
CA ARG A 129 5.13 12.60 15.56
C ARG A 129 6.16 11.96 14.63
N TRP A 130 7.33 12.57 14.56
CA TRP A 130 8.46 12.08 13.78
C TRP A 130 9.13 10.92 14.53
N THR A 131 9.07 9.72 13.97
CA THR A 131 9.59 8.49 14.59
C THR A 131 10.76 7.89 13.82
N GLN A 132 10.81 8.07 12.50
CA GLN A 132 11.86 7.55 11.63
C GLN A 132 12.33 8.64 10.66
N ASP A 133 13.61 8.60 10.30
CA ASP A 133 14.15 9.52 9.30
C ASP A 133 13.59 9.20 7.91
N LEU A 134 13.10 10.24 7.25
CA LEU A 134 12.48 10.11 5.94
C LEU A 134 13.49 10.48 4.84
N PRO A 135 13.71 9.59 3.84
CA PRO A 135 14.62 9.83 2.74
C PRO A 135 14.11 11.00 1.87
N GLY A 136 15.02 11.84 1.40
CA GLY A 136 14.72 13.03 0.59
C GLY A 136 14.08 14.21 1.35
N VAL A 137 13.75 14.06 2.64
CA VAL A 137 13.21 15.15 3.49
C VAL A 137 14.17 15.48 4.64
N THR A 138 14.81 14.47 5.21
CA THR A 138 15.75 14.66 6.32
C THR A 138 17.15 14.95 5.77
N LYS A 139 17.78 16.06 6.21
CA LYS A 139 19.22 16.29 5.99
C LYS A 139 19.99 15.20 6.78
N GLY A 140 20.44 14.15 6.10
CA GLY A 140 21.04 12.94 6.69
C GLY A 140 20.23 11.65 6.49
N GLY A 141 19.04 11.72 5.90
CA GLY A 141 18.33 10.52 5.43
C GLY A 141 19.01 9.97 4.18
N GLY A 142 19.02 8.64 4.02
CA GLY A 142 19.58 7.99 2.83
C GLY A 142 18.96 8.50 1.52
N GLU A 143 19.68 8.30 0.42
CA GLU A 143 19.20 8.68 -0.91
C GLU A 143 17.89 7.94 -1.24
N GLY A 144 16.85 8.70 -1.55
CA GLY A 144 15.54 8.11 -1.81
C GLY A 144 14.44 9.15 -1.90
N LYS A 145 13.24 8.67 -2.24
CA LYS A 145 12.04 9.50 -2.39
C LYS A 145 10.83 8.88 -1.70
N ILE A 146 9.94 9.73 -1.22
CA ILE A 146 8.65 9.32 -0.67
C ILE A 146 7.67 9.15 -1.83
N THR A 147 7.19 7.94 -2.02
CA THR A 147 6.27 7.60 -3.13
C THR A 147 4.82 7.88 -2.76
N GLY A 148 4.46 7.75 -1.48
CA GLY A 148 3.10 7.99 -0.99
C GLY A 148 3.00 7.73 0.51
N ALA A 149 1.78 7.77 1.03
CA ALA A 149 1.49 7.47 2.43
C ALA A 149 0.18 6.69 2.57
N ARG A 150 -0.02 6.11 3.75
CA ARG A 150 -1.25 5.48 4.20
C ARG A 150 -1.53 5.92 5.62
N LEU A 151 -2.72 6.42 5.87
CA LEU A 151 -3.21 6.67 7.22
C LEU A 151 -3.90 5.41 7.73
N VAL A 152 -3.54 4.96 8.94
CA VAL A 152 -4.11 3.78 9.59
C VAL A 152 -4.59 4.16 10.98
N LYS A 153 -5.82 3.76 11.31
CA LYS A 153 -6.37 3.93 12.64
C LYS A 153 -5.98 2.74 13.52
N GLU A 154 -5.25 3.03 14.58
CA GLU A 154 -4.91 2.08 15.64
C GLU A 154 -5.61 2.48 16.95
N THR A 155 -5.46 1.67 18.00
CA THR A 155 -6.03 1.93 19.33
C THR A 155 -5.58 3.25 19.94
N THR A 156 -4.34 3.67 19.67
CA THR A 156 -3.74 4.92 20.16
C THR A 156 -4.11 6.15 19.31
N GLY A 157 -4.82 5.95 18.21
CA GLY A 157 -5.23 6.99 17.28
C GLY A 157 -4.71 6.76 15.85
N TRP A 158 -4.66 7.83 15.08
CA TRP A 158 -4.25 7.81 13.69
C TRP A 158 -2.74 7.85 13.52
N HIS A 159 -2.21 6.87 12.77
CA HIS A 159 -0.80 6.78 12.38
C HIS A 159 -0.65 7.02 10.88
N ILE A 160 0.47 7.61 10.48
CA ILE A 160 0.82 7.82 9.09
C ILE A 160 2.00 6.91 8.76
N VAL A 161 1.79 6.03 7.79
CA VAL A 161 2.80 5.13 7.25
C VAL A 161 3.26 5.68 5.91
N PHE A 162 4.53 6.04 5.81
CA PHE A 162 5.13 6.52 4.55
C PHE A 162 5.64 5.34 3.74
N ARG A 163 5.38 5.37 2.43
CA ARG A 163 6.02 4.49 1.46
C ARG A 163 7.23 5.20 0.89
N THR A 164 8.39 4.62 1.09
CA THR A 164 9.67 5.17 0.68
C THR A 164 10.33 4.24 -0.33
N GLN A 165 10.97 4.83 -1.32
CA GLN A 165 11.91 4.14 -2.20
C GLN A 165 13.30 4.62 -1.82
N THR A 166 14.10 3.73 -1.23
CA THR A 166 15.50 4.00 -0.89
C THR A 166 16.37 3.43 -2.00
N MET A 167 17.31 4.23 -2.49
CA MET A 167 18.38 3.74 -3.35
C MET A 167 19.50 3.23 -2.45
N HIS A 168 19.86 1.95 -2.60
CA HIS A 168 21.02 1.39 -1.92
C HIS A 168 21.97 0.85 -2.98
N ALA A 169 23.26 1.13 -2.82
CA ALA A 169 24.30 0.52 -3.64
C ALA A 169 24.22 -1.01 -3.49
N PRO A 170 24.54 -1.80 -4.55
CA PRO A 170 24.60 -3.25 -4.43
C PRO A 170 25.47 -3.64 -3.22
N PRO A 171 25.04 -4.59 -2.37
CA PRO A 171 25.87 -5.02 -1.26
C PRO A 171 27.20 -5.53 -1.81
N ALA A 172 28.29 -5.19 -1.13
CA ALA A 172 29.60 -5.69 -1.50
C ALA A 172 29.55 -7.23 -1.58
N PRO A 173 30.17 -7.85 -2.60
CA PRO A 173 30.20 -9.30 -2.70
C PRO A 173 30.75 -9.89 -1.40
N HIS A 174 30.07 -10.93 -0.91
CA HIS A 174 30.46 -11.62 0.30
C HIS A 174 31.94 -12.04 0.22
N GLN A 175 32.76 -11.57 1.15
CA GLN A 175 34.21 -11.83 1.19
C GLN A 175 34.56 -13.22 1.75
N GLY A 176 33.58 -14.00 2.18
CA GLY A 176 33.82 -15.37 2.63
C GLY A 176 34.02 -16.33 1.46
N PRO A 177 34.53 -17.54 1.74
CA PRO A 177 34.72 -18.56 0.72
C PRO A 177 33.38 -18.84 0.04
N ALA A 178 33.41 -18.96 -1.29
CA ALA A 178 32.25 -19.33 -2.08
C ALA A 178 31.52 -20.51 -1.43
N PRO A 179 30.17 -20.51 -1.38
CA PRO A 179 29.44 -21.62 -0.81
C PRO A 179 29.94 -22.92 -1.42
N ARG A 180 30.43 -23.83 -0.57
CA ARG A 180 30.96 -25.11 -1.00
C ARG A 180 29.83 -25.86 -1.70
N CYS A 181 29.87 -25.90 -3.03
CA CYS A 181 29.06 -26.83 -3.80
C CYS A 181 29.47 -28.24 -3.36
N ILE A 182 28.65 -28.89 -2.53
CA ILE A 182 28.78 -30.32 -2.27
C ILE A 182 28.35 -30.99 -3.56
N GLY A 183 29.33 -31.34 -4.39
CA GLY A 183 29.10 -32.05 -5.63
C GLY A 183 28.50 -33.41 -5.34
N THR A 184 27.24 -33.60 -5.70
CA THR A 184 26.75 -34.93 -6.02
C THR A 184 27.44 -35.32 -7.33
N THR A 185 28.22 -36.41 -7.31
CA THR A 185 28.80 -37.00 -8.53
C THR A 185 27.66 -37.35 -9.49
N GLN A 186 27.52 -36.59 -10.57
CA GLN A 186 26.68 -36.95 -11.70
C GLN A 186 27.61 -37.47 -12.81
N PRO A 187 27.41 -38.69 -13.34
CA PRO A 187 28.21 -39.21 -14.43
C PRO A 187 27.96 -38.42 -15.72
N PRO A 188 28.88 -38.45 -16.70
CA PRO A 188 28.87 -37.51 -17.80
C PRO A 188 27.81 -37.92 -18.83
N ASP A 189 26.78 -37.10 -19.04
CA ASP A 189 26.21 -36.98 -20.38
C ASP A 189 25.65 -35.57 -20.63
N ARG A 190 25.87 -35.11 -21.85
CA ARG A 190 25.55 -33.81 -22.42
C ARG A 190 24.04 -33.60 -22.45
N ARG A 191 23.58 -32.47 -21.89
CA ARG A 191 22.75 -31.43 -22.57
C ARG A 191 22.15 -30.48 -21.52
N SER A 192 22.43 -29.20 -21.71
CA SER A 192 21.70 -28.00 -21.27
C SER A 192 20.58 -28.20 -20.24
N LEU A 193 20.86 -27.79 -18.99
CA LEU A 193 19.84 -27.56 -17.97
C LEU A 193 19.71 -26.05 -17.73
N ASP A 194 18.57 -25.49 -18.13
CA ASP A 194 18.02 -24.30 -17.49
C ASP A 194 17.57 -24.72 -16.07
N VAL A 195 18.17 -24.14 -15.03
CA VAL A 195 17.76 -24.35 -13.64
C VAL A 195 17.46 -23.02 -12.97
N GLU A 196 16.18 -22.84 -12.74
CA GLU A 196 15.50 -21.92 -11.83
C GLU A 196 15.97 -22.15 -10.38
N ALA A 197 16.32 -21.09 -9.63
CA ALA A 197 16.64 -21.18 -8.21
C ALA A 197 15.88 -20.11 -7.40
N LEU A 198 15.04 -20.60 -6.49
CA LEU A 198 14.21 -19.87 -5.52
C LEU A 198 15.03 -19.18 -4.41
N PRO A 199 14.55 -18.07 -3.82
CA PRO A 199 15.20 -17.44 -2.67
C PRO A 199 14.76 -18.06 -1.33
N TYR A 200 15.74 -18.43 -0.51
CA TYR A 200 15.60 -18.91 0.88
C TYR A 200 15.63 -17.71 1.86
N TRP A 201 14.65 -17.63 2.78
CA TRP A 201 14.67 -16.75 3.95
C TRP A 201 14.40 -17.58 5.22
N GLY A 202 15.20 -17.32 6.26
CA GLY A 202 15.08 -17.83 7.64
C GLY A 202 16.47 -17.75 8.30
N ARG A 203 16.70 -17.12 9.45
CA ARG A 203 15.86 -16.88 10.62
C ARG A 203 16.29 -15.57 11.30
#